data_AF-A0A2G9TBR1-F1
#
_entry.id   AF-A0A2G9TBR1-F1
#
_cell.length_a   1.000
_cell.length_b   1.000
_cell.length_c   1.000
_cell.angle_alpha   90.00
_cell.angle_beta   90.00
_cell.angle_gamma   90.00
#
_symmetry.space_group_name_H-M   'P 1'
#
loop_
_entity.id
_entity.type
_entity.pdbx_description
1 polymer ?
#
loop_
_entity_poly.entity_id
_entity_poly.type
_entity_poly.pdbx_seq_one_letter_code
_entity_poly.pdbx_strand_id
1 'polypeptide(L)' 'MAGNASCSWAIHNDMVEECRKFAERNGIHETRDSKKMIDALRALPSSKFALSLMDNMGKPSVASSCAVGPRLDFDFIPK' A
#
# COMPACT_ATOMS: atom_id res chain seq x y z
N MET A 1 20.18 10.48 11.99
CA MET A 1 19.30 9.58 11.21
C MET A 1 18.57 8.68 12.20
N ALA A 2 17.23 8.62 12.17
CA ALA A 2 16.39 8.07 13.24
C ALA A 2 15.48 6.91 12.78
N GLY A 3 15.94 6.07 11.85
CA GLY A 3 15.19 4.93 11.34
C GLY A 3 16.11 3.86 10.77
N ASN A 4 15.69 2.60 10.85
CA ASN A 4 16.37 1.44 10.27
C ASN A 4 15.35 0.39 9.80
N ALA A 5 15.82 -0.64 9.10
CA ALA A 5 14.97 -1.71 8.56
C ALA A 5 14.31 -2.60 9.64
N SER A 6 14.78 -2.54 10.88
CA SER A 6 14.21 -3.27 12.01
C SER A 6 13.10 -2.50 12.73
N CYS A 7 12.79 -1.27 12.32
CA CYS A 7 11.69 -0.51 12.88
C CYS A 7 10.34 -1.21 12.59
N SER A 8 9.43 -1.16 13.55
CA SER A 8 8.09 -1.77 13.42
C SER A 8 7.25 -1.21 12.26
N TRP A 9 7.58 -0.01 11.77
CA TRP A 9 6.93 0.66 10.65
C TRP A 9 7.67 0.46 9.31
N ALA A 10 8.83 -0.20 9.29
CA ALA A 10 9.66 -0.33 8.09
C ALA A 10 9.15 -1.38 7.10
N ILE A 11 8.43 -2.40 7.58
CA ILE A 11 7.85 -3.47 6.76
C ILE A 11 6.31 -3.48 6.92
N HIS A 12 5.61 -3.49 5.78
CA HIS A 12 4.16 -3.53 5.71
C HIS A 12 3.66 -4.97 5.48
N ASN A 13 3.20 -5.61 6.56
CA ASN A 13 2.74 -7.00 6.54
C ASN A 13 1.47 -7.22 5.70
N ASP A 14 0.57 -6.24 5.67
CA ASP A 14 -0.76 -6.38 5.05
C ASP A 14 -0.92 -5.62 3.71
N MET A 15 0.20 -5.33 3.02
CA MET A 15 0.21 -4.49 1.81
C MET A 15 -0.72 -5.00 0.70
N VAL A 16 -0.89 -6.33 0.57
CA VAL A 16 -1.80 -6.92 -0.42
C VAL A 16 -3.25 -6.56 -0.14
N GLU A 17 -3.66 -6.56 1.14
CA GLU A 17 -5.03 -6.19 1.51
C GLU A 17 -5.26 -4.69 1.30
N GLU A 18 -4.26 -3.85 1.60
CA GLU A 18 -4.36 -2.42 1.30
C GLU A 18 -4.47 -2.14 -0.20
N CYS A 19 -3.74 -2.88 -1.05
CA CYS A 19 -3.91 -2.82 -2.51
C CYS A 19 -5.34 -3.20 -2.96
N ARG A 20 -5.94 -4.22 -2.35
CA ARG A 20 -7.32 -4.63 -2.68
C ARG A 20 -8.34 -3.57 -2.25
N LYS A 21 -8.22 -3.04 -1.03
CA LYS A 21 -9.05 -1.91 -0.55
C LYS A 21 -8.91 -0.70 -1.47
N PHE A 22 -7.70 -0.40 -1.91
CA PHE A 22 -7.43 0.70 -2.83
C PHE A 22 -8.06 0.47 -4.21
N ALA A 23 -7.97 -0.75 -4.75
CA ALA A 23 -8.60 -1.14 -6.00
C ALA A 23 -10.13 -0.97 -5.93
N GLU A 24 -10.77 -1.46 -4.86
CA GLU A 24 -12.21 -1.33 -4.65
C GLU A 24 -12.66 0.14 -4.57
N ARG A 25 -11.91 0.99 -3.85
CA ARG A 25 -12.19 2.45 -3.78
C ARG A 25 -12.11 3.13 -5.14
N ASN A 26 -11.31 2.60 -6.07
CA ASN A 26 -11.18 3.11 -7.42
C ASN A 26 -12.12 2.42 -8.43
N GLY A 27 -13.05 1.58 -7.96
CA GLY A 27 -14.05 0.90 -8.82
C GLY A 27 -13.51 -0.33 -9.54
N ILE A 28 -12.38 -0.88 -9.10
CA ILE A 28 -11.81 -2.12 -9.64
C ILE A 28 -12.27 -3.27 -8.77
N HIS A 29 -13.04 -4.19 -9.34
CA HIS A 29 -13.68 -5.29 -8.61
C HIS A 29 -13.04 -6.66 -8.89
N GLU A 30 -12.08 -6.76 -9.81
CA GLU A 30 -11.34 -8.01 -10.07
C GLU A 30 -10.29 -8.34 -8.98
N THR A 31 -10.61 -8.18 -7.69
CA THR A 31 -9.66 -8.34 -6.58
C THR A 31 -9.22 -9.78 -6.31
N ARG A 32 -9.89 -10.77 -6.93
CA ARG A 32 -9.54 -12.20 -6.83
C ARG A 32 -8.41 -12.63 -7.78
N ASP A 33 -8.21 -11.90 -8.89
CA ASP A 33 -7.17 -12.17 -9.86
C ASP A 33 -6.14 -11.03 -9.80
N SER A 34 -5.00 -11.32 -9.18
CA SER A 34 -3.97 -10.30 -8.94
C SER A 34 -3.43 -9.69 -10.23
N LYS A 35 -3.36 -10.46 -11.32
CA LYS A 35 -2.87 -9.96 -12.60
C LYS A 35 -3.86 -8.95 -13.19
N LYS A 36 -5.14 -9.32 -13.26
CA LYS A 36 -6.19 -8.43 -13.76
C LYS A 36 -6.33 -7.17 -12.91
N MET A 37 -6.26 -7.31 -11.59
CA MET A 37 -6.30 -6.18 -10.66
C MET A 37 -5.13 -5.20 -10.92
N ILE A 38 -3.91 -5.71 -11.09
CA ILE A 38 -2.72 -4.88 -11.37
C ILE A 38 -2.85 -4.18 -12.72
N ASP A 39 -3.29 -4.88 -13.75
CA ASP A 39 -3.46 -4.30 -15.08
C ASP A 39 -4.53 -3.20 -15.09
N ALA A 40 -5.63 -3.39 -14.36
CA ALA A 40 -6.66 -2.36 -14.17
C ALA A 40 -6.14 -1.15 -13.37
N LEU A 41 -5.36 -1.38 -12.30
CA LEU A 41 -4.75 -0.32 -11.50
C LEU A 41 -3.77 0.53 -12.33
N ARG A 42 -3.01 -0.09 -13.24
CA ARG A 42 -2.08 0.61 -14.15
C ARG A 42 -2.77 1.49 -15.18
N ALA A 43 -4.03 1.19 -15.50
CA ALA A 43 -4.84 1.99 -16.41
C ALA A 43 -5.44 3.24 -15.74
N LEU A 44 -5.40 3.34 -14.41
CA LEU A 44 -5.91 4.51 -13.70
C LEU A 44 -5.06 5.76 -13.98
N PRO A 45 -5.68 6.95 -14.07
CA PRO A 45 -4.95 8.20 -14.07
C PRO A 45 -4.09 8.33 -12.81
N SER A 46 -2.87 8.84 -12.96
CA SER A 46 -1.94 9.04 -11.83
C SER A 46 -2.53 9.91 -10.71
N SER A 47 -3.41 10.85 -11.05
CA SER A 47 -4.12 11.70 -10.09
C SER A 47 -5.09 10.92 -9.18
N LYS A 48 -5.63 9.80 -9.66
CA LYS A 48 -6.46 8.88 -8.85
C LYS A 48 -5.63 7.81 -8.16
N PHE A 49 -4.50 7.44 -8.76
CA PHE A 49 -3.58 6.47 -8.18
C PHE A 49 -2.79 7.04 -7.00
N ALA A 50 -2.46 8.34 -7.04
CA ALA A 50 -1.72 9.02 -6.00
C ALA A 50 -2.49 8.98 -4.67
N LEU A 51 -1.85 8.42 -3.65
CA LEU A 51 -2.35 8.51 -2.28
C LEU A 51 -2.08 9.93 -1.79
N SER A 52 -3.15 10.68 -1.50
CA SER A 52 -3.06 12.02 -0.95
C SER A 52 -2.21 11.97 0.32
N LEU A 53 -1.10 12.72 0.32
CA LEU A 53 -0.22 12.89 1.49
C LEU A 53 -0.95 13.51 2.69
N MET A 54 -2.17 14.03 2.49
CA MET A 54 -2.91 14.86 3.45
C MET A 54 -4.04 14.14 4.20
N ASP A 55 -4.49 12.96 3.78
CA ASP A 55 -5.73 12.36 4.33
C ASP A 55 -5.62 11.87 5.79
N ASN A 56 -4.41 11.79 6.35
CA ASN A 56 -4.16 11.27 7.70
C ASN A 56 -3.71 12.33 8.72
N MET A 57 -3.89 13.64 8.47
CA MET A 57 -3.65 14.67 9.50
C MET A 57 -4.69 14.67 10.64
N GLY A 58 -5.67 13.75 10.62
CA GLY A 58 -6.66 13.57 11.67
C GLY A 58 -6.34 12.40 12.61
N LYS A 59 -5.78 12.73 13.78
CA LYS A 59 -5.52 11.89 14.97
C LYS A 59 -4.49 10.75 14.80
N PRO A 60 -3.45 10.70 15.65
CA PRO A 60 -2.53 9.57 15.68
C PRO A 60 -3.28 8.36 16.27
N SER A 61 -3.65 7.40 15.43
CA SER A 61 -3.96 6.07 15.95
C SER A 61 -2.64 5.46 16.42
N VAL A 62 -2.67 4.78 17.56
CA VAL A 62 -1.51 4.20 18.25
C VAL A 62 -0.81 3.09 17.42
N ALA A 63 -1.32 2.79 16.21
CA ALA A 63 -0.75 1.89 15.23
C ALA A 63 -0.63 2.59 13.86
N SER A 64 0.21 3.63 13.79
CA SER A 64 0.50 4.40 12.58
C SER A 64 1.36 3.59 11.61
N SER A 65 0.79 2.60 10.92
CA SER A 65 1.42 2.05 9.72
C SER A 65 1.21 3.02 8.55
N CYS A 66 2.26 3.27 7.76
CA CYS A 66 2.12 4.03 6.52
C CYS A 66 1.16 3.28 5.58
N ALA A 67 0.29 4.00 4.86
CA ALA A 67 -0.68 3.37 3.94
C ALA A 67 -0.01 2.52 2.84
N VAL A 68 1.24 2.87 2.48
CA VAL A 68 2.09 2.09 1.58
C VAL A 68 3.50 2.08 2.15
N GLY A 69 4.16 0.93 2.07
CA GLY A 69 5.53 0.77 2.53
C GLY A 69 6.19 -0.48 1.95
N PRO A 70 7.48 -0.69 2.25
CA PRO A 70 8.21 -1.87 1.82
C PRO A 70 7.55 -3.16 2.31
N ARG A 71 7.59 -4.22 1.49
CA ARG A 71 7.15 -5.57 1.85
C ARG A 71 8.28 -6.54 1.53
N LEU A 72 8.37 -7.63 2.28
CA LEU A 72 9.18 -8.79 1.91
C LEU A 72 8.68 -9.37 0.58
N ASP A 73 9.41 -9.10 -0.49
CA ASP A 73 9.16 -9.62 -1.84
C ASP A 73 9.99 -10.87 -2.15
N PHE A 74 10.94 -11.21 -1.28
CA PHE A 74 11.86 -12.34 -1.42
C PHE A 74 12.76 -12.26 -2.66
N ASP A 75 12.93 -11.05 -3.20
CA ASP A 75 13.83 -10.74 -4.31
C ASP A 75 14.74 -9.58 -3.92
N PHE A 76 14.18 -8.36 -3.85
CA PHE A 76 14.93 -7.19 -3.41
C PHE A 76 15.12 -7.16 -1.89
N ILE A 77 14.08 -7.51 -1.13
CA ILE A 77 14.14 -7.67 0.33
C ILE A 77 14.08 -9.17 0.63
N PRO A 78 15.23 -9.85 0.74
CA PRO A 78 15.30 -11.24 1.15
C PRO A 78 14.87 -11.39 2.61
N LYS A 79 14.61 -12.65 3.00
CA LYS A 79 14.11 -13.03 4.33
C LYS A 79 15.14 -12.84 5.43
#